data_AF-A0A0D3DZ37-F1
#
_entry.id   AF-A0A0D3DZ37-F1
#
_cell.length_a   1.000
_cell.length_b   1.000
_cell.length_c   1.000
_cell.angle_alpha   90.00
_cell.angle_beta   90.00
_cell.angle_gamma   90.00
#
_symmetry.space_group_name_H-M   'P 1'
#
loop_
_entity.id
_entity.type
_entity.pdbx_description
1 polymer ?
#
loop_
_entity_poly.entity_id
_entity_poly.type
_entity_poly.pdbx_seq_one_letter_code
_entity_poly.pdbx_strand_id
1 'polypeptide(L)'
;MKNTVKLSLIGFVMLTVLLLGETVIAQKRKPCYSQEPDKTCEVNRCKANCVKKHKKILAFTSCIKENNGNMYCRCQYPCPP
;
A
#
# COMPACT_ATOMS: atom_id res chain seq x y z
N MET A 1 47.34 13.89 15.57
CA MET A 1 46.10 14.18 14.81
C MET A 1 45.65 12.98 13.96
N LYS A 2 45.51 11.77 14.54
CA LYS A 2 45.02 10.57 13.80
C LYS A 2 43.70 10.00 14.35
N ASN A 3 43.34 10.35 15.59
CA ASN A 3 42.17 9.76 16.27
C ASN A 3 40.90 10.62 16.17
N THR A 4 41.03 11.94 16.03
CA THR A 4 39.89 12.86 15.94
C THR A 4 39.08 12.67 14.66
N VAL A 5 39.77 12.36 13.55
CA VAL A 5 39.15 12.11 12.24
C VAL A 5 38.30 10.83 12.25
N LYS A 6 38.77 9.79 12.94
CA LYS A 6 38.01 8.53 13.11
C LYS A 6 36.73 8.72 13.91
N LEU A 7 36.77 9.54 14.97
CA LEU A 7 35.59 9.80 15.80
C LEU A 7 34.50 10.58 15.02
N SER A 8 34.93 11.52 14.18
CA SER A 8 34.03 12.33 13.34
C SER A 8 33.34 11.49 12.26
N LEU A 9 34.05 10.56 11.63
CA LEU A 9 33.49 9.64 10.62
C LEU A 9 32.40 8.72 11.20
N ILE A 10 32.60 8.18 12.41
CA ILE A 10 31.61 7.32 13.07
C ILE A 10 30.34 8.12 13.40
N GLY A 11 30.47 9.36 13.88
CA GLY A 11 29.34 10.24 14.14
C GLY A 11 28.55 10.58 12.87
N PHE A 12 29.25 10.83 11.75
CA PHE A 12 28.63 11.13 10.47
C PHE A 12 27.84 9.94 9.91
N VAL A 13 28.39 8.72 10.03
CA VAL A 13 27.71 7.49 9.59
C VAL A 13 26.42 7.25 10.39
N MET A 14 26.47 7.39 11.72
CA MET A 14 25.27 7.23 12.57
C MET A 14 24.18 8.26 12.22
N LEU A 15 24.56 9.51 11.93
CA LEU A 15 23.61 10.54 11.53
C LEU A 15 22.93 10.22 10.18
N THR A 16 23.70 9.70 9.21
CA THR A 16 23.14 9.28 7.92
C THR A 16 22.21 8.08 8.02
N VAL A 17 22.50 7.10 8.90
CA VAL A 17 21.60 5.95 9.13
C VAL A 17 20.29 6.38 9.78
N LEU A 18 20.31 7.33 10.71
CA LEU A 18 19.10 7.89 11.33
C LEU A 18 18.25 8.66 10.30
N LEU A 19 18.87 9.56 9.54
CA LEU A 19 18.17 10.36 8.53
C LEU A 19 17.62 9.50 7.38
N LEU A 20 18.39 8.51 6.91
CA LEU A 20 17.95 7.58 5.86
C LEU A 20 16.90 6.60 6.39
N GLY A 21 17.03 6.13 7.64
CA GLY A 21 16.07 5.23 8.28
C GLY A 21 14.65 5.80 8.32
N GLU A 22 14.51 7.11 8.55
CA GLU A 22 13.22 7.80 8.51
C GLU A 22 12.63 7.91 7.09
N THR A 23 13.47 8.05 6.06
CA THR A 23 12.97 8.13 4.67
C THR A 23 12.38 6.82 4.14
N VAL A 24 12.79 5.66 4.68
CA VAL A 24 12.28 4.36 4.25
C VAL A 24 10.87 4.07 4.81
N ILE A 25 10.49 4.71 5.93
CA ILE A 25 9.21 4.46 6.60
C ILE A 25 8.04 5.20 5.89
N ALA A 26 8.32 6.25 5.12
CA ALA A 26 7.31 7.14 4.55
C ALA A 26 6.58 6.60 3.29
N GLN A 27 6.96 5.45 2.72
CA GLN A 27 6.41 4.98 1.43
C GLN A 27 5.50 3.74 1.49
N LYS A 28 4.93 3.38 2.64
CA LYS A 28 3.71 2.54 2.62
C LYS A 28 2.54 3.40 2.14
N ARG A 29 2.45 3.59 0.82
CA ARG A 29 1.29 4.26 0.18
C ARG A 29 0.03 3.62 0.71
N LYS A 30 -0.85 4.42 1.32
CA LYS A 30 -2.16 3.93 1.76
C LYS A 30 -2.89 3.35 0.56
N PRO A 31 -3.51 2.18 0.69
CA PRO A 31 -4.31 1.62 -0.38
C PRO A 31 -5.61 2.43 -0.56
N CYS A 32 -6.03 2.58 -1.81
CA CYS A 32 -7.31 3.14 -2.19
C CYS A 32 -8.33 1.99 -2.31
N TYR A 33 -9.60 2.31 -2.03
CA TYR A 33 -10.68 1.34 -2.09
C TYR A 33 -11.79 1.83 -3.01
N SER A 34 -12.38 0.91 -3.79
CA SER A 34 -13.64 1.15 -4.50
C SER A 34 -14.60 0.02 -4.20
N GLN A 35 -15.89 0.34 -4.07
CA GLN A 35 -16.94 -0.65 -3.85
C GLN A 35 -17.90 -0.64 -5.03
N GLU A 36 -18.28 -1.83 -5.49
CA GLU A 36 -19.31 -2.00 -6.51
C GLU A 36 -20.33 -3.03 -6.00
N PRO A 37 -21.64 -2.76 -6.16
CA PRO A 37 -22.67 -3.71 -5.79
C PRO A 37 -22.55 -4.97 -6.66
N ASP A 38 -22.47 -6.13 -6.02
CA ASP A 38 -22.41 -7.41 -6.71
C ASP A 38 -23.24 -8.45 -5.94
N LYS A 39 -24.44 -8.74 -6.44
CA LYS A 39 -25.40 -9.67 -5.81
C LYS A 39 -24.84 -11.07 -5.57
N THR A 40 -23.97 -11.53 -6.46
CA THR A 40 -23.36 -12.87 -6.39
C THR A 40 -22.02 -12.87 -5.68
N CYS A 41 -21.40 -11.69 -5.54
CA CYS A 41 -20.06 -11.47 -5.04
C CYS A 41 -19.06 -12.56 -5.49
N GLU A 42 -18.97 -12.74 -6.80
CA GLU A 42 -18.10 -13.77 -7.35
C GLU A 42 -16.67 -13.20 -7.40
N VAL A 43 -15.78 -13.75 -6.59
CA VAL A 43 -14.42 -13.21 -6.39
C VAL A 43 -13.66 -13.07 -7.71
N ASN A 44 -13.78 -14.04 -8.63
CA ASN A 44 -13.12 -14.00 -9.94
C ASN A 44 -13.66 -12.87 -10.81
N ARG A 45 -14.98 -12.74 -10.90
CA ARG A 45 -15.65 -11.67 -11.65
C ARG A 45 -15.30 -10.31 -11.09
N CYS A 46 -15.32 -10.19 -9.77
CA CYS A 46 -14.94 -8.95 -9.12
C CYS A 46 -13.47 -8.61 -9.37
N LYS A 47 -12.54 -9.56 -9.22
CA LYS A 47 -11.13 -9.34 -9.53
C LYS A 47 -10.93 -8.87 -10.96
N ALA A 48 -11.59 -9.51 -11.93
CA ALA A 48 -11.53 -9.10 -13.33
C ALA A 48 -12.05 -7.67 -13.52
N ASN A 49 -13.18 -7.30 -12.90
CA ASN A 49 -13.73 -5.95 -12.96
C ASN A 49 -12.81 -4.91 -12.30
N CYS A 50 -12.24 -5.22 -11.12
CA CYS A 50 -11.31 -4.34 -10.43
C CYS A 50 -10.05 -4.07 -11.26
N VAL A 51 -9.47 -5.13 -11.85
CA VAL A 51 -8.30 -5.00 -12.74
C VAL A 51 -8.66 -4.19 -13.99
N LYS A 52 -9.83 -4.44 -14.60
CA LYS A 52 -10.32 -3.71 -15.78
C LYS A 52 -10.55 -2.22 -15.49
N LYS A 53 -11.20 -1.90 -14.37
CA LYS A 53 -11.58 -0.52 -13.99
C LYS A 53 -10.37 0.33 -13.62
N HIS A 54 -9.47 -0.22 -12.81
CA HIS A 54 -8.32 0.51 -12.30
C HIS A 54 -7.06 0.34 -13.14
N LYS A 55 -7.09 -0.52 -14.18
CA LYS A 55 -5.95 -0.89 -15.03
C LYS A 55 -4.72 -1.30 -14.20
N LYS A 56 -4.93 -1.88 -13.01
CA LYS A 56 -3.88 -2.23 -12.06
C LYS A 56 -3.87 -3.73 -11.83
N ILE A 57 -2.69 -4.32 -11.99
CA ILE A 57 -2.43 -5.76 -11.82
C ILE A 57 -2.52 -6.15 -10.32
N LEU A 58 -2.24 -5.20 -9.42
CA LEU A 58 -2.22 -5.40 -7.97
C LEU A 58 -3.54 -4.97 -7.30
N ALA A 59 -4.67 -5.46 -7.81
CA ALA A 59 -5.96 -5.28 -7.16
C ALA A 59 -6.27 -6.48 -6.26
N PHE A 60 -6.31 -6.26 -4.95
CA PHE A 60 -6.92 -7.23 -4.02
C PHE A 60 -8.43 -7.02 -4.01
N THR A 61 -9.19 -8.10 -3.93
CA THR A 61 -10.66 -8.03 -3.93
C THR A 61 -11.23 -8.77 -2.74
N SER A 62 -12.18 -8.15 -2.06
CA SER A 62 -12.91 -8.76 -0.96
C SER A 62 -14.42 -8.61 -1.16
N CYS A 63 -15.14 -9.62 -0.71
CA CYS A 63 -16.60 -9.63 -0.72
C CYS A 63 -17.13 -9.21 0.64
N ILE A 64 -18.00 -8.20 0.63
CA ILE A 64 -18.56 -7.61 1.84
C ILE A 64 -20.07 -7.76 1.77
N LYS A 65 -20.64 -8.35 2.82
CA LYS A 65 -22.08 -8.43 3.01
C LYS A 65 -22.48 -7.33 3.99
N GLU A 66 -23.35 -6.42 3.55
CA GLU A 66 -23.97 -5.44 4.43
C GLU A 66 -25.14 -6.03 5.22
N ASN A 67 -25.51 -5.37 6.32
CA ASN A 67 -26.61 -5.80 7.20
C ASN A 67 -27.98 -5.80 6.51
N ASN A 68 -28.14 -5.04 5.43
CA ASN A 68 -29.33 -5.01 4.57
C ASN A 68 -29.43 -6.23 3.63
N GLY A 69 -28.46 -7.17 3.70
CA GLY A 69 -28.39 -8.34 2.82
C GLY A 69 -27.73 -8.07 1.47
N ASN A 70 -27.38 -6.82 1.16
CA ASN A 70 -26.68 -6.47 -0.06
C ASN A 70 -25.24 -6.98 0.01
N MET A 71 -24.76 -7.48 -1.13
CA MET A 71 -23.36 -7.87 -1.29
C MET A 71 -22.66 -6.85 -2.19
N TYR A 72 -21.44 -6.50 -1.79
CA TYR A 72 -20.56 -5.60 -2.50
C TYR A 72 -19.24 -6.27 -2.70
N CYS A 73 -18.65 -6.01 -3.85
CA CYS A 73 -17.25 -6.27 -4.01
C CYS A 73 -16.42 -5.01 -3.76
N ARG A 74 -15.43 -5.13 -2.88
CA ARG A 74 -14.45 -4.10 -2.57
C ARG A 74 -13.14 -4.41 -3.28
N CYS A 75 -12.72 -3.52 -4.18
CA CYS A 75 -11.39 -3.50 -4.75
C CYS A 75 -10.46 -2.69 -3.85
N GLN A 76 -9.27 -3.21 -3.58
CA GLN A 76 -8.16 -2.52 -2.95
C GLN A 76 -7.03 -2.38 -3.98
N TYR A 77 -6.58 -1.16 -4.24
CA TYR A 77 -5.55 -0.88 -5.25
C TYR A 77 -4.60 0.22 -4.77
N PRO A 78 -3.36 0.27 -5.28
CA PRO A 78 -2.44 1.34 -4.91
C PRO A 78 -2.95 2.68 -5.47
N CYS A 79 -3.07 3.68 -4.59
CA CYS A 79 -3.50 5.02 -4.98
C CYS A 79 -2.56 5.59 -6.06
N PRO A 80 -3.10 6.35 -7.03
CA PRO A 80 -2.26 7.14 -7.94
C PRO A 80 -1.34 8.09 -7.15
N PRO A 81 -0.15 8.42 -7.69
CA PRO A 81 0.72 9.44 -7.12
C PRO A 81 0.04 10.81 -7.07
#